data_AF-A0AAD6ZH91-F1
#
_entry.id   AF-A0AAD6ZH91-F1
#
_cell.length_a   1.000
_cell.length_b   1.000
_cell.length_c   1.000
_cell.angle_alpha   90.00
_cell.angle_beta   90.00
_cell.angle_gamma   90.00
#
_symmetry.space_group_name_H-M   'P 1'
#
loop_
_entity.id
_entity.type
_entity.pdbx_description
1 polymer ?
#
loop_
_entity_poly.entity_id
_entity_poly.type
_entity_poly.pdbx_seq_one_letter_code
_entity_poly.pdbx_strand_id
1 'polypeptide(L)'
;MADAPRRSNRKPKPTQREVIPAAEPVPAKRKAKDVDPDAHVQHFMLQNPKSRLTKMNISDLINANSWNMLSPDSQSRLAALLPSTAFSSFQPSIGSDHPAATDSMNVDFNVSGTVDPSLFTDSHFLAAAHTFQDHLFSDWLSDAHAEKVRKYEEGIRDGSLAAPWKDEVWERDNEEPITHSSPTRAGEAAELKLVDLAKSSVLRQGDILAYKRHFTNLGILVEKDVIIQKIDARTHSLTVLLEPGTTRDLPVQLLMPGPCDPSEPTRTMTITSPTQLESGLLDVYGVDRTKRPNGNAWKSFTVWRWTGDALETHLAENVRRGGREDHGTLFYLRACHYEDR
;
A
#
# COMPACT_ATOMS: atom_id res chain seq x y z
N MET A 1 -54.45 16.41 8.28
CA MET A 1 -53.55 17.46 8.77
C MET A 1 -52.13 17.05 8.45
N ALA A 2 -51.44 17.91 7.69
CA ALA A 2 -50.00 17.99 7.45
C ALA A 2 -49.24 16.72 6.99
N ASP A 3 -49.20 16.50 5.68
CA ASP A 3 -48.16 15.70 5.01
C ASP A 3 -47.07 16.68 4.54
N ALA A 4 -45.88 16.58 5.12
CA ALA A 4 -44.79 17.54 4.92
C ALA A 4 -43.96 17.18 3.66
N PRO A 5 -43.72 18.11 2.72
CA PRO A 5 -43.04 17.80 1.48
C PRO A 5 -41.51 17.65 1.65
N ARG A 6 -41.00 16.49 1.22
CA ARG A 6 -39.57 16.18 1.08
C ARG A 6 -38.89 17.15 0.10
N ARG A 7 -37.99 18.01 0.58
CA ARG A 7 -37.12 18.86 -0.24
C ARG A 7 -36.00 18.03 -0.88
N SER A 8 -36.07 17.90 -2.20
CA SER A 8 -34.98 17.42 -3.06
C SER A 8 -34.04 18.57 -3.38
N ASN A 9 -32.78 18.48 -2.95
CA ASN A 9 -31.71 19.44 -3.27
C ASN A 9 -30.92 18.99 -4.51
N ARG A 10 -31.55 19.04 -5.70
CA ARG A 10 -30.82 18.93 -6.98
C ARG A 10 -30.74 20.32 -7.61
N LYS A 11 -29.56 20.94 -7.57
CA LYS A 11 -29.30 22.22 -8.24
C LYS A 11 -29.44 22.04 -9.77
N PRO A 12 -30.15 22.92 -10.49
CA PRO A 12 -30.23 22.87 -11.94
C PRO A 12 -28.89 23.29 -12.57
N LYS A 13 -28.51 22.60 -13.65
CA LYS A 13 -27.33 22.87 -14.48
C LYS A 13 -27.55 24.19 -15.24
N PRO A 14 -26.58 25.12 -15.31
CA PRO A 14 -26.79 26.40 -16.00
C PRO A 14 -26.91 26.20 -17.51
N THR A 15 -27.99 26.73 -18.06
CA THR A 15 -28.29 26.85 -19.49
C THR A 15 -27.24 27.73 -20.17
N GLN A 16 -26.45 27.15 -21.07
CA GLN A 16 -25.64 27.94 -22.00
C GLN A 16 -26.56 28.57 -23.04
N ARG A 17 -26.43 29.89 -23.19
CA ARG A 17 -27.24 30.72 -24.07
C ARG A 17 -26.74 30.55 -25.50
N GLU A 18 -27.68 30.18 -26.36
CA GLU A 18 -27.60 30.00 -27.79
C GLU A 18 -27.27 31.33 -28.48
N VAL A 19 -26.24 31.33 -29.34
CA VAL A 19 -26.03 32.31 -30.41
C VAL A 19 -25.73 31.50 -31.68
N ILE A 20 -26.60 31.65 -32.68
CA ILE A 20 -26.52 31.08 -34.04
C ILE A 20 -26.91 32.23 -35.00
N PRO A 21 -26.49 32.31 -36.30
CA PRO A 21 -25.47 31.56 -37.05
C PRO A 21 -24.45 32.46 -37.81
N ALA A 22 -23.33 31.87 -38.22
CA ALA A 22 -22.71 32.20 -39.51
C ALA A 22 -22.41 30.88 -40.25
N ALA A 23 -22.68 30.89 -41.55
CA ALA A 23 -22.87 29.73 -42.43
C ALA A 23 -21.64 28.80 -42.61
N GLU A 24 -21.97 27.57 -43.02
CA GLU A 24 -21.17 26.35 -43.18
C GLU A 24 -19.87 26.48 -44.01
N PRO A 25 -18.96 25.49 -43.90
CA PRO A 25 -19.01 24.46 -44.94
C PRO A 25 -19.13 23.04 -44.37
N VAL A 26 -20.00 22.27 -45.05
CA VAL A 26 -20.30 20.85 -44.87
C VAL A 26 -19.05 20.00 -44.63
N PRO A 27 -18.98 19.15 -43.58
CA PRO A 27 -17.90 18.19 -43.44
C PRO A 27 -18.01 17.14 -44.55
N ALA A 28 -17.00 17.11 -45.40
CA ALA A 28 -16.83 16.10 -46.43
C ALA A 28 -16.99 14.70 -45.82
N LYS A 29 -17.90 13.91 -46.39
CA LYS A 29 -18.06 12.48 -46.09
C LYS A 29 -16.68 11.82 -46.20
N ARG A 30 -16.10 11.44 -45.05
CA ARG A 30 -14.91 10.59 -45.03
C ARG A 30 -15.26 9.31 -45.78
N LYS A 31 -14.59 9.08 -46.91
CA LYS A 31 -14.61 7.80 -47.60
C LYS A 31 -14.24 6.75 -46.57
N ALA A 32 -15.12 5.77 -46.36
CA ALA A 32 -14.81 4.59 -45.58
C ALA A 32 -13.51 4.01 -46.16
N LYS A 33 -12.48 3.88 -45.32
CA LYS A 33 -11.34 3.05 -45.67
C LYS A 33 -11.89 1.66 -45.95
N ASP A 34 -11.55 1.14 -47.12
CA ASP A 34 -11.77 -0.24 -47.51
C ASP A 34 -10.95 -1.10 -46.53
N VAL A 35 -11.59 -1.50 -45.43
CA VAL A 35 -11.03 -2.42 -44.45
C VAL A 35 -11.73 -3.73 -44.69
N ASP A 36 -10.92 -4.76 -44.95
CA ASP A 36 -11.34 -6.14 -45.13
C ASP A 36 -12.47 -6.49 -44.14
N PRO A 37 -13.69 -6.85 -44.61
CA PRO A 37 -14.84 -7.05 -43.74
C PRO A 37 -14.56 -8.03 -42.61
N ASP A 38 -13.71 -9.03 -42.84
CA ASP A 38 -13.31 -10.02 -41.85
C ASP A 38 -12.44 -9.43 -40.73
N ALA A 39 -11.56 -8.48 -41.04
CA ALA A 39 -10.73 -7.79 -40.05
C ALA A 39 -11.58 -6.83 -39.18
N HIS A 40 -12.59 -6.18 -39.77
CA HIS A 40 -13.50 -5.31 -39.02
C HIS A 40 -14.41 -6.12 -38.08
N VAL A 41 -14.87 -7.30 -38.52
CA VAL A 41 -15.65 -8.22 -37.69
C VAL A 41 -14.79 -8.78 -36.55
N GLN A 42 -13.54 -9.18 -36.79
CA GLN A 42 -12.63 -9.65 -35.74
C GLN A 42 -12.34 -8.57 -34.70
N HIS A 43 -12.04 -7.35 -35.14
CA HIS A 43 -11.79 -6.21 -34.25
C HIS A 43 -13.03 -5.86 -33.43
N PHE A 44 -14.22 -5.87 -34.06
CA PHE A 44 -15.47 -5.63 -33.35
C PHE A 44 -15.81 -6.74 -32.35
N MET A 45 -15.50 -8.00 -32.67
CA MET A 45 -15.77 -9.12 -31.78
C MET A 45 -14.80 -9.15 -30.59
N LEU A 46 -13.52 -8.89 -30.80
CA LEU A 46 -12.46 -9.07 -29.78
C LEU A 46 -12.15 -7.83 -28.94
N GLN A 47 -12.63 -6.65 -29.32
CA GLN A 47 -12.33 -5.41 -28.60
C GLN A 47 -13.55 -4.59 -28.18
N ASN A 48 -14.75 -4.91 -28.70
CA ASN A 48 -15.94 -4.12 -28.36
C ASN A 48 -16.67 -4.71 -27.13
N PRO A 49 -17.00 -3.90 -26.11
CA PRO A 49 -17.77 -4.35 -24.95
C PRO A 49 -19.19 -4.81 -25.30
N LYS A 50 -19.72 -4.39 -26.47
CA LYS A 50 -21.03 -4.83 -26.99
C LYS A 50 -20.94 -6.10 -27.84
N SER A 51 -19.76 -6.73 -27.94
CA SER A 51 -19.57 -7.98 -28.67
C SER A 51 -20.51 -9.07 -28.13
N ARG A 52 -20.95 -9.96 -29.02
CA ARG A 52 -21.74 -11.14 -28.59
C ARG A 52 -20.92 -12.10 -27.72
N LEU A 53 -19.59 -12.00 -27.76
CA LEU A 53 -18.67 -12.79 -26.93
C LEU A 53 -18.79 -12.49 -25.43
N THR A 54 -19.31 -11.34 -25.01
CA THR A 54 -19.54 -11.04 -23.59
C THR A 54 -20.80 -11.70 -23.02
N LYS A 55 -21.70 -12.18 -23.88
CA LYS A 55 -22.99 -12.77 -23.49
C LYS A 55 -23.07 -14.29 -23.67
N MET A 56 -22.09 -14.86 -24.36
CA MET A 56 -22.00 -16.31 -24.58
C MET A 56 -21.10 -16.93 -23.51
N ASN A 57 -21.32 -18.20 -23.19
CA ASN A 57 -20.39 -18.92 -22.33
C ASN A 57 -19.13 -19.29 -23.13
N ILE A 58 -17.96 -18.80 -22.70
CA ILE A 58 -16.71 -19.01 -23.43
C ILE A 58 -16.25 -20.48 -23.39
N SER A 59 -16.66 -21.26 -22.38
CA SER A 59 -16.38 -22.70 -22.31
C SER A 59 -17.06 -23.49 -23.44
N ASP A 60 -18.18 -23.00 -23.95
CA ASP A 60 -18.91 -23.65 -25.05
C ASP A 60 -18.25 -23.36 -26.40
N LEU A 61 -17.48 -22.27 -26.48
CA LEU A 61 -16.75 -21.85 -27.68
C LEU A 61 -15.33 -22.40 -27.73
N ILE A 62 -14.63 -22.46 -26.59
CA ILE A 62 -13.26 -22.93 -26.48
C ILE A 62 -13.25 -24.28 -25.74
N ASN A 63 -13.40 -25.35 -26.51
CA ASN A 63 -13.40 -26.73 -26.01
C ASN A 63 -12.57 -27.67 -26.91
N ALA A 64 -12.41 -28.92 -26.45
CA ALA A 64 -11.66 -29.93 -27.20
C ALA A 64 -12.24 -30.20 -28.59
N ASN A 65 -13.56 -30.09 -28.77
CA ASN A 65 -14.20 -30.28 -30.07
C ASN A 65 -13.85 -29.15 -31.04
N SER A 66 -13.93 -27.89 -30.58
CA SER A 66 -13.52 -26.73 -31.39
C SER A 66 -12.03 -26.78 -31.73
N TRP A 67 -11.19 -27.27 -30.81
CA TRP A 67 -9.76 -27.45 -31.07
C TRP A 67 -9.50 -28.45 -32.20
N ASN A 68 -10.19 -29.59 -32.17
CA ASN A 68 -10.07 -30.63 -33.20
C ASN A 68 -10.62 -30.21 -34.56
N MET A 69 -11.47 -29.17 -34.62
CA MET A 69 -11.97 -28.59 -35.87
C MET A 69 -10.97 -27.62 -36.53
N LEU A 70 -9.92 -27.19 -35.83
CA LEU A 70 -8.89 -26.31 -36.38
C LEU A 70 -7.93 -27.06 -37.30
N SER A 71 -7.30 -26.33 -38.24
CA SER A 71 -6.26 -26.90 -39.08
C SER A 71 -5.00 -27.25 -38.25
N PRO A 72 -4.20 -28.23 -38.68
CA PRO A 72 -2.95 -28.59 -37.99
C PRO A 72 -1.97 -27.41 -37.84
N ASP A 73 -1.94 -26.51 -38.82
CA ASP A 73 -1.11 -25.31 -38.79
C ASP A 73 -1.58 -24.32 -37.71
N SER A 74 -2.89 -24.14 -37.56
CA SER A 74 -3.47 -23.29 -36.51
C SER A 74 -3.27 -23.90 -35.12
N GLN A 75 -3.42 -25.22 -34.98
CA GLN A 75 -3.14 -25.93 -33.73
C GLN A 75 -1.67 -25.78 -33.31
N SER A 76 -0.74 -25.87 -34.27
CA SER A 76 0.70 -25.68 -34.00
C SER A 76 1.03 -24.27 -33.53
N ARG A 77 0.40 -23.24 -34.12
CA ARG A 77 0.59 -21.84 -33.71
C ARG A 77 0.00 -21.56 -32.32
N LEU A 78 -1.17 -22.12 -32.02
CA LEU A 78 -1.81 -21.96 -30.72
C LEU A 78 -1.08 -22.76 -29.63
N ALA A 79 -0.55 -23.93 -29.95
CA ALA A 79 0.28 -24.72 -29.05
C ALA A 79 1.51 -23.93 -28.58
N ALA A 80 2.13 -23.11 -29.44
CA ALA A 80 3.26 -22.26 -29.06
C ALA A 80 2.91 -21.18 -28.01
N LEU A 81 1.62 -20.86 -27.82
CA LEU A 81 1.15 -19.87 -26.84
C LEU A 81 0.66 -20.53 -25.54
N LEU A 82 0.49 -21.85 -25.52
CA LEU A 82 0.05 -22.57 -24.33
C LEU A 82 1.22 -22.81 -23.37
N PRO A 83 0.96 -22.80 -22.05
CA PRO A 83 1.99 -23.14 -21.07
C PRO A 83 2.47 -24.58 -21.31
N SER A 84 3.72 -24.86 -20.93
CA SER A 84 4.30 -26.21 -21.09
C SER A 84 3.49 -27.29 -20.38
N THR A 85 2.75 -26.94 -19.31
CA THR A 85 1.82 -27.80 -18.57
C THR A 85 0.60 -28.27 -19.37
N ALA A 86 0.29 -27.63 -20.50
CA ALA A 86 -0.84 -27.98 -21.36
C ALA A 86 -0.60 -29.24 -22.21
N PHE A 87 0.65 -29.69 -22.28
CA PHE A 87 1.02 -30.85 -23.06
C PHE A 87 1.08 -32.08 -22.18
N SER A 88 0.55 -33.20 -22.68
CA SER A 88 0.63 -34.50 -21.99
C SER A 88 2.07 -34.98 -21.75
N SER A 89 3.06 -34.35 -22.41
CA SER A 89 4.49 -34.59 -22.23
C SER A 89 5.12 -33.78 -21.10
N PHE A 90 4.38 -32.93 -20.39
CA PHE A 90 4.93 -32.13 -19.30
C PHE A 90 5.23 -33.00 -18.09
N GLN A 91 6.48 -32.95 -17.63
CA GLN A 91 6.87 -33.50 -16.34
C GLN A 91 7.23 -32.35 -15.39
N PRO A 92 6.62 -32.29 -14.20
CA PRO A 92 7.01 -31.33 -13.19
C PRO A 92 8.45 -31.65 -12.76
N SER A 93 9.39 -30.78 -13.14
CA SER A 93 10.77 -30.87 -12.68
C SER A 93 10.91 -30.16 -11.35
N ILE A 94 11.58 -30.83 -10.41
CA ILE A 94 11.96 -30.23 -9.13
C ILE A 94 13.30 -29.48 -9.34
N GLY A 95 13.48 -28.35 -8.65
CA GLY A 95 14.75 -27.61 -8.65
C GLY A 95 15.93 -28.48 -8.23
N SER A 96 17.10 -28.27 -8.84
CA SER A 96 18.33 -29.06 -8.60
C SER A 96 18.84 -29.00 -7.16
N ASP A 97 18.34 -28.05 -6.38
CA ASP A 97 18.60 -27.75 -4.99
C ASP A 97 17.66 -28.49 -4.01
N HIS A 98 16.65 -29.19 -4.52
CA HIS A 98 15.72 -29.94 -3.68
C HIS A 98 16.24 -31.36 -3.36
N PRO A 99 16.19 -31.80 -2.11
CA PRO A 99 16.75 -33.09 -1.67
C PRO A 99 16.09 -34.34 -2.29
N ALA A 100 14.93 -34.19 -2.93
CA ALA A 100 14.22 -35.28 -3.64
C ALA A 100 14.63 -35.42 -5.12
N ALA A 101 15.57 -34.60 -5.63
CA ALA A 101 15.98 -34.61 -7.02
C ALA A 101 16.82 -35.86 -7.42
N THR A 102 17.35 -36.62 -6.46
CA THR A 102 18.25 -37.76 -6.70
C THR A 102 17.54 -39.09 -7.00
N ASP A 103 16.21 -39.16 -6.94
CA ASP A 103 15.45 -40.41 -7.06
C ASP A 103 14.54 -40.46 -8.30
N SER A 104 15.04 -40.04 -9.46
CA SER A 104 14.29 -40.15 -10.72
C SER A 104 14.56 -41.50 -11.40
N MET A 105 13.65 -42.46 -11.22
CA MET A 105 13.59 -43.64 -12.08
C MET A 105 13.21 -43.21 -13.50
N ASN A 106 14.14 -43.36 -14.45
CA ASN A 106 13.93 -42.96 -15.84
C ASN A 106 12.98 -43.96 -16.52
N VAL A 107 11.75 -43.54 -16.78
CA VAL A 107 10.77 -44.34 -17.54
C VAL A 107 10.64 -43.70 -18.92
N ASP A 108 11.01 -44.45 -19.96
CA ASP A 108 10.92 -44.02 -21.35
C ASP A 108 9.44 -43.79 -21.74
N PHE A 109 8.97 -42.55 -21.61
CA PHE A 109 7.65 -42.15 -22.07
C PHE A 109 7.74 -41.49 -23.44
N ASN A 110 6.98 -42.04 -24.37
CA ASN A 110 6.90 -41.62 -25.76
C ASN A 110 6.33 -40.19 -25.84
N VAL A 111 7.16 -39.23 -26.25
CA VAL A 111 6.85 -37.79 -26.31
C VAL A 111 5.95 -37.52 -27.51
N SER A 112 4.64 -37.75 -27.37
CA SER A 112 3.65 -37.18 -28.28
C SER A 112 3.19 -35.85 -27.69
N GLY A 113 3.57 -34.74 -28.33
CA GLY A 113 3.23 -33.37 -27.96
C GLY A 113 1.76 -33.03 -28.21
N THR A 114 0.86 -33.93 -27.86
CA THR A 114 -0.58 -33.73 -27.94
C THR A 114 -1.05 -32.88 -26.77
N VAL A 115 -1.88 -31.87 -27.04
CA VAL A 115 -2.53 -31.07 -26.00
C VAL A 115 -3.49 -31.97 -25.22
N ASP A 116 -3.41 -31.94 -23.90
CA ASP A 116 -4.32 -32.71 -23.04
C ASP A 116 -5.74 -32.11 -23.14
N PRO A 117 -6.77 -32.88 -23.55
CA PRO A 117 -8.15 -32.40 -23.57
C PRO A 117 -8.65 -31.88 -22.21
N SER A 118 -8.05 -32.34 -21.10
CA SER A 118 -8.37 -31.89 -19.74
C SER A 118 -8.07 -30.41 -19.50
N LEU A 119 -7.17 -29.80 -20.29
CA LEU A 119 -6.80 -28.38 -20.22
C LEU A 119 -8.02 -27.47 -20.36
N PHE A 120 -8.94 -27.79 -21.28
CA PHE A 120 -10.12 -26.96 -21.54
C PHE A 120 -11.14 -27.00 -20.39
N THR A 121 -11.01 -28.00 -19.51
CA THR A 121 -11.82 -28.14 -18.29
C THR A 121 -11.09 -27.69 -17.03
N ASP A 122 -9.83 -27.27 -17.14
CA ASP A 122 -9.05 -26.79 -16.00
C ASP A 122 -9.64 -25.50 -15.44
N SER A 123 -9.70 -25.42 -14.12
CA SER A 123 -10.16 -24.26 -13.36
C SER A 123 -9.37 -23.00 -13.71
N HIS A 124 -8.06 -23.11 -13.92
CA HIS A 124 -7.21 -21.96 -14.25
C HIS A 124 -7.48 -21.46 -15.68
N PHE A 125 -7.64 -22.37 -16.63
CA PHE A 125 -7.96 -22.01 -18.02
C PHE A 125 -9.34 -21.36 -18.12
N LEU A 126 -10.36 -21.93 -17.47
CA LEU A 126 -11.70 -21.36 -17.43
C LEU A 126 -11.73 -20.01 -16.73
N ALA A 127 -11.02 -19.85 -15.61
CA ALA A 127 -10.90 -18.57 -14.93
C ALA A 127 -10.25 -17.51 -15.82
N ALA A 128 -9.19 -17.86 -16.55
CA ALA A 128 -8.54 -16.95 -17.51
C ALA A 128 -9.48 -16.58 -18.66
N ALA A 129 -10.26 -17.54 -19.18
CA ALA A 129 -11.23 -17.29 -20.23
C ALA A 129 -12.37 -16.35 -19.77
N HIS A 130 -12.91 -16.54 -18.56
CA HIS A 130 -13.90 -15.63 -17.99
C HIS A 130 -13.31 -14.24 -17.70
N THR A 131 -12.09 -14.19 -17.17
CA THR A 131 -11.35 -12.94 -16.95
C THR A 131 -11.19 -12.16 -18.27
N PHE A 132 -10.91 -12.86 -19.38
CA PHE A 132 -10.88 -12.24 -20.70
C PHE A 132 -12.25 -11.66 -21.12
N GLN A 133 -13.36 -12.36 -20.86
CA GLN A 133 -14.70 -11.83 -21.11
C GLN A 133 -15.00 -10.58 -20.25
N ASP A 134 -14.58 -10.58 -19.00
CA ASP A 134 -14.73 -9.44 -18.09
C ASP A 134 -13.90 -8.24 -18.55
N HIS A 135 -12.69 -8.48 -19.05
CA HIS A 135 -11.83 -7.46 -19.65
C HIS A 135 -12.46 -6.87 -20.92
N LEU A 136 -13.08 -7.71 -21.75
CA LEU A 136 -13.81 -7.26 -22.93
C LEU A 136 -15.03 -6.42 -22.53
N PHE A 137 -15.79 -6.85 -21.52
CA PHE A 137 -16.95 -6.11 -21.01
C PHE A 137 -16.56 -4.77 -20.39
N SER A 138 -15.44 -4.74 -19.66
CA SER A 138 -14.93 -3.55 -18.95
C SER A 138 -14.19 -2.57 -19.87
N ASP A 139 -14.24 -2.79 -21.19
CA ASP A 139 -13.56 -1.96 -22.20
C ASP A 139 -12.03 -1.90 -22.02
N TRP A 140 -11.44 -2.94 -21.41
CA TRP A 140 -10.00 -2.98 -21.10
C TRP A 140 -9.12 -3.22 -22.34
N LEU A 141 -9.71 -3.87 -23.35
CA LEU A 141 -9.08 -4.18 -24.64
C LEU A 141 -9.34 -3.09 -25.70
N SER A 142 -9.92 -1.95 -25.32
CA SER A 142 -10.17 -0.86 -26.27
C SER A 142 -8.90 -0.06 -26.56
N ASP A 143 -8.82 0.51 -27.76
CA ASP A 143 -7.71 1.40 -28.16
C ASP A 143 -7.54 2.58 -27.19
N ALA A 144 -8.63 3.04 -26.59
CA ALA A 144 -8.61 4.13 -25.61
C ALA A 144 -7.95 3.73 -24.29
N HIS A 145 -8.07 2.46 -23.89
CA HIS A 145 -7.38 1.95 -22.71
C HIS A 145 -5.91 1.63 -23.02
N ALA A 146 -5.62 1.03 -24.19
CA ALA A 146 -4.25 0.77 -24.63
C ALA A 146 -3.39 2.04 -24.69
N GLU A 147 -3.95 3.15 -25.19
CA GLU A 147 -3.27 4.45 -25.23
C GLU A 147 -2.97 5.00 -23.82
N LYS A 148 -3.87 4.79 -22.85
CA LYS A 148 -3.65 5.18 -21.45
C LYS A 148 -2.54 4.37 -20.81
N VAL A 149 -2.50 3.07 -21.04
CA VAL A 149 -1.44 2.18 -20.54
C VAL A 149 -0.09 2.60 -21.13
N ARG A 150 -0.02 2.82 -22.44
CA ARG A 150 1.21 3.29 -23.10
C ARG A 150 1.71 4.61 -22.51
N LYS A 151 0.83 5.60 -22.35
CA LYS A 151 1.18 6.88 -21.73
C LYS A 151 1.69 6.72 -20.29
N TYR A 152 1.13 5.76 -19.56
CA TYR A 152 1.53 5.46 -18.20
C TYR A 152 2.90 4.77 -18.13
N GLU A 153 3.16 3.80 -19.01
CA GLU A 153 4.46 3.14 -19.15
C GLU A 153 5.57 4.13 -19.58
N GLU A 154 5.26 5.04 -20.50
CA GLU A 154 6.15 6.14 -20.88
C GLU A 154 6.42 7.05 -19.68
N GLY A 155 5.40 7.38 -18.90
CA GLY A 155 5.54 8.17 -17.68
C GLY A 155 6.41 7.52 -16.60
N ILE A 156 6.34 6.20 -16.45
CA ILE A 156 7.23 5.43 -15.56
C ILE A 156 8.66 5.48 -16.07
N ARG A 157 8.86 5.28 -17.38
CA ARG A 157 10.20 5.29 -17.99
C ARG A 157 10.87 6.65 -17.87
N ASP A 158 10.09 7.72 -18.00
CA ASP A 158 10.55 9.11 -17.85
C ASP A 158 10.67 9.55 -16.38
N GLY A 159 10.21 8.72 -15.42
CA GLY A 159 10.22 9.02 -13.99
C GLY A 159 9.25 10.13 -13.56
N SER A 160 8.37 10.57 -14.46
CA SER A 160 7.39 11.64 -14.22
C SER A 160 6.10 11.13 -13.57
N LEU A 161 5.78 9.86 -13.77
CA LEU A 161 4.62 9.17 -13.20
C LEU A 161 5.11 7.94 -12.45
N ALA A 162 4.92 7.93 -11.14
CA ALA A 162 5.04 6.73 -10.32
C ALA A 162 3.65 6.25 -9.95
N ALA A 163 3.46 4.93 -9.92
CA ALA A 163 2.31 4.36 -9.21
C ALA A 163 2.47 4.77 -7.73
N PRO A 164 1.51 5.48 -7.14
CA PRO A 164 1.56 5.73 -5.70
C PRO A 164 1.60 4.38 -5.00
N TRP A 165 2.42 4.27 -3.95
CA TRP A 165 2.52 3.01 -3.22
C TRP A 165 1.16 2.64 -2.65
N LYS A 166 0.85 1.34 -2.63
CA LYS A 166 -0.43 0.82 -2.11
C LYS A 166 -0.75 1.40 -0.73
N ASP A 167 0.26 1.56 0.11
CA ASP A 167 0.13 2.09 1.46
C ASP A 167 -0.16 3.60 1.45
N GLU A 168 0.45 4.38 0.56
CA GLU A 168 0.17 5.83 0.41
C GLU A 168 -1.26 6.09 -0.09
N VAL A 169 -1.74 5.26 -1.03
CA VAL A 169 -3.13 5.32 -1.50
C VAL A 169 -4.08 4.94 -0.38
N TRP A 170 -3.76 3.87 0.35
CA TRP A 170 -4.59 3.40 1.46
C TRP A 170 -4.66 4.45 2.57
N GLU A 171 -3.54 5.05 2.95
CA GLU A 171 -3.47 6.12 3.93
C GLU A 171 -4.31 7.33 3.50
N ARG A 172 -4.17 7.79 2.25
CA ARG A 172 -4.96 8.91 1.72
C ARG A 172 -6.47 8.62 1.73
N ASP A 173 -6.87 7.42 1.32
CA ASP A 173 -8.28 7.08 1.15
C ASP A 173 -8.94 6.66 2.48
N ASN A 174 -8.14 6.26 3.48
CA ASN A 174 -8.58 5.89 4.84
C ASN A 174 -8.11 6.88 5.91
N GLU A 175 -7.64 8.06 5.51
CA GLU A 175 -7.40 9.18 6.40
C GLU A 175 -8.74 9.50 7.07
N GLU A 176 -8.85 9.24 8.37
CA GLU A 176 -10.10 9.50 9.08
C GLU A 176 -10.43 10.99 8.97
N PRO A 177 -11.67 11.35 8.58
CA PRO A 177 -12.08 12.74 8.58
C PRO A 177 -11.85 13.32 9.97
N ILE A 178 -11.34 14.55 10.02
CA ILE A 178 -11.07 15.37 11.21
C ILE A 178 -12.39 15.76 11.92
N THR A 179 -13.41 14.91 11.86
CA THR A 179 -14.59 14.98 12.70
C THR A 179 -14.21 14.35 14.02
N HIS A 180 -13.96 15.20 15.02
CA HIS A 180 -13.92 14.91 16.45
C HIS A 180 -13.55 13.47 16.77
N SER A 181 -12.28 13.24 17.12
CA SER A 181 -11.79 12.00 17.70
C SER A 181 -12.77 11.55 18.79
N SER A 182 -13.69 10.67 18.40
CA SER A 182 -14.58 10.02 19.32
C SER A 182 -13.67 9.11 20.15
N PRO A 183 -13.69 9.20 21.49
CA PRO A 183 -12.82 8.39 22.35
C PRO A 183 -13.06 6.89 22.19
N THR A 184 -14.10 6.51 21.46
CA THR A 184 -14.55 5.15 21.18
C THR A 184 -13.57 4.27 20.40
N ARG A 185 -12.60 4.82 19.65
CA ARG A 185 -11.67 3.99 18.86
C ARG A 185 -10.42 3.51 19.61
N ALA A 186 -10.24 3.92 20.87
CA ALA A 186 -9.11 3.52 21.71
C ALA A 186 -9.43 2.40 22.73
N GLY A 187 -10.67 1.90 22.76
CA GLY A 187 -11.11 0.87 23.71
C GLY A 187 -10.96 1.30 25.19
N GLU A 188 -11.16 0.37 26.11
CA GLU A 188 -10.94 0.59 27.56
C GLU A 188 -9.46 0.87 27.88
N ALA A 189 -8.53 0.48 27.00
CA ALA A 189 -7.12 0.85 27.10
C ALA A 189 -6.90 2.37 27.10
N ALA A 190 -7.87 3.17 26.61
CA ALA A 190 -7.90 4.64 26.64
C ALA A 190 -7.77 5.26 28.05
N GLU A 191 -7.97 4.48 29.11
CA GLU A 191 -7.82 4.95 30.50
C GLU A 191 -6.38 4.90 31.01
N LEU A 192 -5.52 4.04 30.43
CA LEU A 192 -4.11 3.93 30.87
C LEU A 192 -3.32 5.18 30.53
N LYS A 193 -2.68 5.80 31.52
CA LYS A 193 -1.84 6.99 31.33
C LYS A 193 -0.39 6.58 31.08
N LEU A 194 0.40 7.50 30.52
CA LEU A 194 1.85 7.29 30.31
C LEU A 194 2.57 6.98 31.63
N VAL A 195 2.11 7.61 32.70
CA VAL A 195 2.52 7.37 34.09
C VAL A 195 2.33 5.91 34.50
N ASP A 196 1.28 5.24 34.02
CA ASP A 196 1.01 3.84 34.37
C ASP A 196 1.98 2.89 33.65
N LEU A 197 2.40 3.21 32.42
CA LEU A 197 3.46 2.47 31.71
C LEU A 197 4.84 2.65 32.35
N ALA A 198 5.10 3.83 32.91
CA ALA A 198 6.31 4.08 33.68
C ALA A 198 6.30 3.31 35.02
N LYS A 199 5.14 3.23 35.68
CA LYS A 199 4.95 2.45 36.91
C LYS A 199 5.18 0.96 36.71
N SER A 200 4.66 0.40 35.61
CA SER A 200 4.80 -1.03 35.31
C SER A 200 6.15 -1.39 34.68
N SER A 201 7.11 -0.45 34.61
CA SER A 201 8.42 -0.65 33.98
C SER A 201 8.36 -1.04 32.50
N VAL A 202 7.23 -0.77 31.83
CA VAL A 202 7.09 -0.89 30.37
C VAL A 202 7.93 0.18 29.67
N LEU A 203 8.04 1.37 30.26
CA LEU A 203 9.04 2.38 29.88
C LEU A 203 10.16 2.42 30.92
N ARG A 204 11.40 2.49 30.45
CA ARG A 204 12.61 2.39 31.28
C ARG A 204 13.53 3.57 31.03
N GLN A 205 14.35 3.86 32.04
CA GLN A 205 15.45 4.81 31.90
C GLN A 205 16.40 4.32 30.79
N GLY A 206 16.79 5.21 29.89
CA GLY A 206 17.66 4.91 28.75
C GLY A 206 16.95 4.50 27.47
N ASP A 207 15.62 4.31 27.49
CA ASP A 207 14.82 4.11 26.27
C ASP A 207 14.80 5.39 25.43
N ILE A 208 14.74 5.22 24.11
CA ILE A 208 14.56 6.32 23.15
C ILE A 208 13.12 6.32 22.63
N LEU A 209 12.47 7.47 22.73
CA LEU A 209 11.18 7.76 22.13
C LEU A 209 11.41 8.46 20.79
N ALA A 210 11.23 7.72 19.71
CA ALA A 210 11.32 8.20 18.34
C ALA A 210 9.97 8.78 17.90
N TYR A 211 9.92 10.09 17.69
CA TYR A 211 8.76 10.79 17.16
C TYR A 211 8.83 10.86 15.63
N LYS A 212 7.74 10.48 14.97
CA LYS A 212 7.56 10.67 13.52
C LYS A 212 6.13 11.06 13.23
N ARG A 213 5.94 12.20 12.55
CA ARG A 213 4.61 12.65 12.13
C ARG A 213 4.64 13.48 10.86
N HIS A 214 3.75 13.13 9.93
CA HIS A 214 3.56 13.87 8.69
C HIS A 214 2.46 14.93 8.87
N PHE A 215 2.78 16.18 8.52
CA PHE A 215 1.88 17.33 8.57
C PHE A 215 1.45 17.63 7.14
N THR A 216 0.43 16.93 6.65
CA THR A 216 -0.11 17.09 5.28
C THR A 216 -0.48 18.53 4.96
N ASN A 217 -1.09 19.24 5.91
CA ASN A 217 -1.45 20.66 5.79
C ASN A 217 -0.25 21.59 5.54
N LEU A 218 0.96 21.17 5.90
CA LEU A 218 2.20 21.93 5.72
C LEU A 218 3.16 21.26 4.73
N GLY A 219 2.92 20.01 4.33
CA GLY A 219 3.85 19.19 3.55
C GLY A 219 5.17 18.92 4.28
N ILE A 220 5.17 18.90 5.62
CA ILE A 220 6.39 18.72 6.43
C ILE A 220 6.32 17.40 7.18
N LEU A 221 7.39 16.62 7.12
CA LEU A 221 7.62 15.46 7.98
C LEU A 221 8.49 15.91 9.17
N VAL A 222 7.99 15.72 10.39
CA VAL A 222 8.76 16.01 11.61
C VAL A 222 9.24 14.68 12.20
N GLU A 223 10.56 14.54 12.31
CA GLU A 223 11.21 13.40 12.95
C GLU A 223 12.13 13.89 14.07
N LYS A 224 12.00 13.33 15.27
CA LYS A 224 12.80 13.70 16.43
C LYS A 224 12.99 12.52 17.38
N ASP A 225 14.20 12.31 17.83
CA ASP A 225 14.51 11.32 18.86
C ASP A 225 14.68 12.00 20.22
N VAL A 226 14.21 11.31 21.26
CA VAL A 226 14.18 11.79 22.64
C VAL A 226 14.60 10.66 23.57
N ILE A 227 15.47 10.88 24.54
CA ILE A 227 15.89 9.84 25.48
C ILE A 227 15.31 10.06 26.88
N ILE A 228 14.87 8.98 27.53
CA ILE A 228 14.38 9.00 28.90
C ILE A 228 15.58 9.01 29.86
N GLN A 229 15.88 10.17 30.45
CA GLN A 229 17.03 10.31 31.37
C GLN A 229 16.69 9.82 32.77
N LYS A 230 15.50 10.13 33.28
CA LYS A 230 15.09 9.78 34.64
C LYS A 230 13.58 9.61 34.72
N ILE A 231 13.15 8.67 35.56
CA ILE A 231 11.74 8.49 35.93
C ILE A 231 11.63 8.86 37.40
N ASP A 232 10.79 9.84 37.74
CA ASP A 232 10.58 10.21 39.14
C ASP A 232 9.84 9.09 39.89
N ALA A 233 10.39 8.63 41.01
CA ALA A 233 9.82 7.50 41.75
C ALA A 233 8.48 7.83 42.42
N ARG A 234 8.20 9.11 42.72
CA ARG A 234 6.96 9.51 43.42
C ARG A 234 5.82 9.86 42.48
N THR A 235 6.11 10.59 41.42
CA THR A 235 5.09 11.05 40.46
C THR A 235 5.04 10.22 39.18
N HIS A 236 6.07 9.38 38.93
CA HIS A 236 6.28 8.64 37.68
C HIS A 236 6.25 9.54 36.44
N SER A 237 6.58 10.84 36.60
CA SER A 237 6.85 11.73 35.48
C SER A 237 8.17 11.36 34.83
N LEU A 238 8.23 11.45 33.51
CA LEU A 238 9.44 11.16 32.74
C LEU A 238 10.20 12.48 32.52
N THR A 239 11.47 12.49 32.87
CA THR A 239 12.41 13.53 32.48
C THR A 239 13.13 13.08 31.23
N VAL A 240 12.93 13.82 30.14
CA VAL A 240 13.46 13.50 28.83
C VAL A 240 14.46 14.55 28.35
N LEU A 241 15.45 14.10 27.57
CA LEU A 241 16.45 14.95 26.92
C LEU A 241 16.18 14.99 25.41
N LEU A 242 16.27 16.19 24.85
CA LEU A 242 16.04 16.44 23.43
C LEU A 242 17.01 17.53 22.93
N GLU A 243 17.46 17.39 21.69
CA GLU A 243 18.27 18.42 21.03
C GLU A 243 17.39 19.55 20.51
N PRO A 244 17.82 20.82 20.58
CA PRO A 244 17.12 21.93 19.94
C PRO A 244 17.21 21.87 18.41
N GLY A 245 16.25 22.50 17.72
CA GLY A 245 16.24 22.61 16.27
C GLY A 245 15.63 21.42 15.53
N THR A 246 15.96 21.30 14.24
CA THR A 246 15.39 20.30 13.30
C THR A 246 16.19 19.00 13.22
N THR A 247 17.23 18.84 14.04
CA THR A 247 18.07 17.63 14.07
C THR A 247 17.25 16.43 14.52
N ARG A 248 17.21 15.38 13.69
CA ARG A 248 16.45 14.16 14.03
C ARG A 248 17.09 13.40 15.18
N ASP A 249 18.39 13.15 15.08
CA ASP A 249 19.11 12.20 15.93
C ASP A 249 19.69 12.87 17.18
N LEU A 250 19.86 12.09 18.25
CA LEU A 250 20.50 12.53 19.49
C LEU A 250 22.03 12.47 19.35
N PRO A 251 22.79 13.28 20.13
CA PRO A 251 24.24 13.25 20.14
C PRO A 251 24.76 11.89 20.60
N VAL A 252 25.83 11.41 19.97
CA VAL A 252 26.44 10.10 20.26
C VAL A 252 26.78 9.94 21.74
N GLN A 253 27.12 11.04 22.42
CA GLN A 253 27.44 11.07 23.86
C GLN A 253 26.25 10.63 24.75
N LEU A 254 25.01 10.91 24.33
CA LEU A 254 23.80 10.51 25.05
C LEU A 254 23.31 9.11 24.66
N LEU A 255 23.83 8.55 23.56
CA LEU A 255 23.45 7.23 23.08
C LEU A 255 24.20 6.10 23.79
N MET A 256 25.24 6.40 24.59
CA MET A 256 26.05 5.42 25.33
C MET A 256 25.36 4.94 26.64
N PRO A 257 25.61 3.69 27.07
CA PRO A 257 25.14 3.20 28.36
C PRO A 257 25.91 3.89 29.50
N GLY A 258 25.22 4.77 30.23
CA GLY A 258 25.80 5.65 31.24
C GLY A 258 26.08 7.06 30.71
N PRO A 259 25.03 7.80 30.29
CA PRO A 259 25.20 9.12 29.67
C PRO A 259 25.87 10.09 30.65
N CYS A 260 26.88 10.83 30.18
CA CYS A 260 27.42 11.98 30.89
C CYS A 260 26.31 13.03 31.09
N ASP A 261 26.47 13.87 32.12
CA ASP A 261 25.53 14.97 32.38
C ASP A 261 25.31 15.82 31.11
N PRO A 262 24.07 16.28 30.87
CA PRO A 262 23.71 16.96 29.63
C PRO A 262 24.58 18.21 29.44
N SER A 263 25.40 18.21 28.40
CA SER A 263 26.08 19.43 27.95
C SER A 263 25.15 20.25 27.06
N GLU A 264 25.27 21.58 27.14
CA GLU A 264 24.60 22.47 26.18
C GLU A 264 25.00 22.05 24.74
N PRO A 265 24.05 21.93 23.80
CA PRO A 265 22.73 22.59 23.76
C PRO A 265 21.52 21.70 24.17
N THR A 266 21.75 20.52 24.75
CA THR A 266 20.67 19.57 25.12
C THR A 266 19.61 20.22 26.03
N ARG A 267 18.33 20.09 25.70
CA ARG A 267 17.21 20.61 26.49
C ARG A 267 16.55 19.49 27.30
N THR A 268 16.27 19.76 28.57
CA THR A 268 15.55 18.85 29.46
C THR A 268 14.07 19.25 29.54
N MET A 269 13.16 18.28 29.50
CA MET A 269 11.73 18.48 29.69
C MET A 269 11.13 17.39 30.59
N THR A 270 10.27 17.79 31.53
CA THR A 270 9.49 16.84 32.35
C THR A 270 8.09 16.69 31.79
N ILE A 271 7.69 15.45 31.50
CA ILE A 271 6.41 15.12 30.88
C ILE A 271 5.59 14.15 31.73
N THR A 272 4.28 14.27 31.62
CA THR A 272 3.29 13.37 32.25
C THR A 272 2.33 12.73 31.24
N SER A 273 2.30 13.23 30.00
CA SER A 273 1.47 12.69 28.92
C SER A 273 2.18 12.76 27.56
N PRO A 274 1.83 11.89 26.59
CA PRO A 274 2.44 11.93 25.26
C PRO A 274 2.09 13.20 24.48
N THR A 275 0.91 13.78 24.73
CA THR A 275 0.51 15.07 24.14
C THR A 275 1.39 16.22 24.64
N GLN A 276 1.80 16.19 25.90
CA GLN A 276 2.74 17.17 26.45
C GLN A 276 4.12 17.02 25.80
N LEU A 277 4.58 15.78 25.58
CA LEU A 277 5.82 15.49 24.86
C LEU A 277 5.77 15.99 23.41
N GLU A 278 4.72 15.64 22.67
CA GLU A 278 4.53 16.07 21.29
C GLU A 278 4.50 17.60 21.18
N SER A 279 3.74 18.28 22.05
CA SER A 279 3.67 19.73 22.06
C SER A 279 5.04 20.37 22.32
N GLY A 280 5.83 19.81 23.24
CA GLY A 280 7.18 20.26 23.52
C GLY A 280 8.14 20.04 22.35
N LEU A 281 8.04 18.91 21.64
CA LEU A 281 8.86 18.65 20.45
C LEU A 281 8.51 19.61 19.30
N LEU A 282 7.23 19.88 19.11
CA LEU A 282 6.78 20.83 18.08
C LEU A 282 7.13 22.28 18.43
N ASP A 283 7.14 22.65 19.72
CA ASP A 283 7.65 23.95 20.18
C ASP A 283 9.15 24.08 19.84
N VAL A 284 9.94 23.02 20.02
CA VAL A 284 11.38 23.00 19.75
C VAL A 284 11.70 22.99 18.25
N TYR A 285 10.88 22.29 17.46
CA TYR A 285 10.98 22.25 16.00
C TYR A 285 10.53 23.57 15.34
N GLY A 286 9.74 24.39 16.05
CA GLY A 286 9.24 25.67 15.54
C GLY A 286 7.91 25.59 14.78
N VAL A 287 7.12 24.53 14.99
CA VAL A 287 5.79 24.40 14.38
C VAL A 287 4.78 25.25 15.14
N ASP A 288 4.12 26.18 14.45
CA ASP A 288 3.07 27.02 15.04
C ASP A 288 1.94 26.18 15.65
N ARG A 289 1.49 26.58 16.85
CA ARG A 289 0.43 25.92 17.62
C ARG A 289 -0.88 25.80 16.85
N THR A 290 -1.20 26.78 16.00
CA THR A 290 -2.42 26.79 15.19
C THR A 290 -2.43 25.71 14.10
N LYS A 291 -1.25 25.26 13.68
CA LYS A 291 -1.05 24.29 12.61
C LYS A 291 -0.82 22.88 13.14
N ARG A 292 -0.91 22.68 14.46
CA ARG A 292 -0.70 21.37 15.08
C ARG A 292 -1.93 20.49 14.87
N PRO A 293 -1.72 19.25 14.41
CA PRO A 293 -2.82 18.32 14.19
C PRO A 293 -3.35 17.77 15.52
N ASN A 294 -4.67 17.78 15.68
CA ASN A 294 -5.38 17.21 16.84
C ASN A 294 -5.47 15.68 16.75
N GLY A 295 -4.33 14.99 16.64
CA GLY A 295 -4.30 13.53 16.54
C GLY A 295 -3.80 12.83 17.79
N ASN A 296 -3.89 11.51 17.76
CA ASN A 296 -3.49 10.66 18.88
C ASN A 296 -1.96 10.54 18.97
N ALA A 297 -1.36 11.37 19.84
CA ALA A 297 0.08 11.38 20.10
C ALA A 297 0.66 9.99 20.43
N TRP A 298 -0.12 9.08 21.01
CA TRP A 298 0.32 7.71 21.32
C TRP A 298 0.78 6.91 20.10
N LYS A 299 0.23 7.20 18.91
CA LYS A 299 0.61 6.51 17.66
C LYS A 299 1.87 7.07 17.02
N SER A 300 2.30 8.27 17.42
CA SER A 300 3.41 8.99 16.79
C SER A 300 4.76 8.73 17.46
N PHE A 301 4.79 7.93 18.53
CA PHE A 301 6.02 7.57 19.24
C PHE A 301 6.30 6.08 19.18
N THR A 302 7.51 5.74 18.76
CA THR A 302 8.07 4.40 18.82
C THR A 302 9.13 4.31 19.90
N VAL A 303 9.09 3.25 20.72
CA VAL A 303 10.04 3.02 21.81
C VAL A 303 11.18 2.16 21.31
N TRP A 304 12.41 2.60 21.59
CA TRP A 304 13.63 1.91 21.24
C TRP A 304 14.40 1.56 22.50
N ARG A 305 14.79 0.29 22.65
CA ARG A 305 15.36 -0.26 23.88
C ARG A 305 16.65 -1.02 23.61
N TRP A 306 17.56 -1.01 24.60
CA TRP A 306 18.74 -1.86 24.59
C TRP A 306 18.39 -3.34 24.60
N THR A 307 18.97 -4.10 23.69
CA THR A 307 19.05 -5.56 23.82
C THR A 307 20.04 -5.89 24.92
N GLY A 308 19.80 -7.01 25.62
CA GLY A 308 20.46 -7.35 26.90
C GLY A 308 21.98 -7.48 26.90
N ASP A 309 22.66 -7.26 25.76
CA ASP A 309 24.11 -7.34 25.64
C ASP A 309 24.70 -6.04 25.08
N ALA A 310 24.54 -4.96 25.86
CA ALA A 310 25.03 -3.62 25.51
C ALA A 310 26.55 -3.55 25.30
N LEU A 311 27.30 -4.58 25.71
CA LEU A 311 28.77 -4.62 25.64
C LEU A 311 29.29 -4.98 24.23
N GLU A 312 28.59 -5.83 23.47
CA GLU A 312 29.01 -6.20 22.10
C GLU A 312 28.59 -5.16 21.05
N THR A 313 27.51 -4.40 21.30
CA THR A 313 26.98 -3.42 20.33
C THR A 313 27.79 -2.13 20.25
N HIS A 314 28.79 -1.95 21.14
CA HIS A 314 29.68 -0.78 21.18
C HIS A 314 30.56 -0.60 19.92
N LEU A 315 30.68 -1.63 19.08
CA LEU A 315 31.56 -1.61 17.89
C LEU A 315 30.89 -1.08 16.61
N ALA A 316 29.58 -0.77 16.64
CA ALA A 316 28.88 -0.24 15.48
C ALA A 316 28.65 1.27 15.62
N GLU A 317 29.69 2.07 15.37
CA GLU A 317 29.69 3.55 15.40
C GLU A 317 28.64 4.22 14.48
N ASN A 318 27.87 3.43 13.71
CA ASN A 318 26.89 3.90 12.72
C ASN A 318 25.43 3.53 13.02
N VAL A 319 25.10 2.99 14.20
CA VAL A 319 23.70 2.70 14.53
C VAL A 319 23.02 3.97 15.03
N ARG A 320 22.08 4.52 14.24
CA ARG A 320 21.36 5.80 14.45
C ARG A 320 20.77 6.01 15.87
N ARG A 321 20.60 4.95 16.67
CA ARG A 321 20.03 4.98 18.02
C ARG A 321 20.89 4.25 19.07
N GLY A 322 22.19 4.12 18.78
CA GLY A 322 23.17 3.48 19.65
C GLY A 322 22.80 2.04 19.97
N GLY A 323 22.61 1.18 18.95
CA GLY A 323 22.40 -0.26 19.15
C GLY A 323 21.03 -0.70 19.70
N ARG A 324 20.12 0.23 19.99
CA ARG A 324 18.76 -0.10 20.45
C ARG A 324 17.91 -0.69 19.33
N GLU A 325 16.97 -1.56 19.68
CA GLU A 325 16.00 -2.16 18.78
C GLU A 325 14.60 -1.57 18.98
N ASP A 326 13.78 -1.67 17.93
CA ASP A 326 12.37 -1.26 17.96
C ASP A 326 11.58 -2.19 18.87
N HIS A 327 11.07 -1.62 19.98
CA HIS A 327 10.27 -2.34 20.96
C HIS A 327 8.76 -2.19 20.69
N GLY A 328 8.36 -1.31 19.76
CA GLY A 328 6.97 -1.04 19.40
C GLY A 328 6.52 0.39 19.69
N THR A 329 5.31 0.73 19.20
CA THR A 329 4.74 2.06 19.43
C THR A 329 4.16 2.18 20.83
N LEU A 330 4.13 3.40 21.38
CA LEU A 330 3.47 3.66 22.68
C LEU A 330 2.01 3.21 22.67
N PHE A 331 1.32 3.32 21.53
CA PHE A 331 -0.05 2.83 21.36
C PHE A 331 -0.16 1.30 21.55
N TYR A 332 0.74 0.52 20.93
CA TYR A 332 0.71 -0.94 21.06
C TYR A 332 1.17 -1.40 22.44
N LEU A 333 2.26 -0.83 22.97
CA LEU A 333 2.76 -1.17 24.31
C LEU A 333 1.70 -0.93 25.40
N ARG A 334 0.90 0.13 25.22
CA ARG A 334 -0.24 0.41 26.08
C ARG A 334 -1.34 -0.65 25.98
N ALA A 335 -1.66 -1.10 24.77
CA ALA A 335 -2.68 -2.12 24.56
C ALA A 335 -2.25 -3.47 25.13
N CYS A 336 -1.01 -3.92 24.87
CA CYS A 336 -0.47 -5.17 25.41
C CYS A 336 -0.50 -5.17 26.95
N HIS A 337 -0.04 -4.08 27.58
CA HIS A 337 -0.09 -3.97 29.03
C HIS A 337 -1.52 -3.95 29.61
N TYR A 338 -2.52 -3.49 28.84
CA TYR A 338 -3.91 -3.57 29.25
C TYR A 338 -4.42 -5.02 29.19
N GLU A 339 -4.08 -5.77 28.14
CA GLU A 339 -4.47 -7.19 27.98
C GLU A 339 -3.80 -8.12 28.99
N ASP A 340 -2.58 -7.79 29.43
CA ASP A 340 -1.83 -8.56 30.43
C ASP A 340 -2.32 -8.39 31.89
N ARG A 341 -3.30 -7.51 32.14
CA ARG A 341 -3.86 -7.21 33.48
C ARG A 341 -5.08 -8.05 33.84
#